data_AF-A0A916I3N4-F1
#
_entry.id   AF-A0A916I3N4-F1
#
_cell.length_a   1.000
_cell.length_b   1.000
_cell.length_c   1.000
_cell.angle_alpha   90.00
_cell.angle_beta   90.00
_cell.angle_gamma   90.00
#
_symmetry.space_group_name_H-M   'P 1'
#
loop_
_entity.id
_entity.type
_entity.pdbx_description
1 polymer ?
#
loop_
_entity_poly.entity_id
_entity_poly.type
_entity_poly.pdbx_seq_one_letter_code
_entity_poly.pdbx_strand_id
1 'polypeptide(L)'
;MTGFQIAALVAFLLFDLLVLGIAASLLLGPNFNAVLGYYFILCFIWLIAEGFLFARFGGPIKRGVMVWREDLPRDSVSFFRALSSDVKRDNGFMRTDGKAVIILTRPPFWRTSWPYVAYIDLLRRRLRIEYRVPLPSLLILLPFFMNPLGFMFVAGMLIANHFVEKKAIANFIAASMRDNW
;
A
#
# COMPACT_ATOMS: atom_id res chain seq x y z
N MET A 1 -4.06 16.89 13.71
CA MET A 1 -4.02 15.47 14.10
C MET A 1 -4.55 15.36 15.53
N THR A 2 -5.40 14.38 15.82
CA THR A 2 -5.93 14.16 17.18
C THR A 2 -4.90 13.43 18.05
N GLY A 3 -4.99 13.52 19.39
CA GLY A 3 -4.09 12.82 20.32
C GLY A 3 -4.04 11.31 20.07
N PHE A 4 -5.16 10.70 19.67
CA PHE A 4 -5.23 9.29 19.25
C PHE A 4 -4.37 8.98 18.02
N GLN A 5 -4.32 9.87 17.02
CA GLN A 5 -3.50 9.66 15.82
C GLN A 5 -2.00 9.73 16.11
N ILE A 6 -1.60 10.54 17.09
CA ILE A 6 -0.21 10.67 17.54
C ILE A 6 0.20 9.42 18.32
N ALA A 7 -0.62 8.97 19.27
CA ALA A 7 -0.39 7.74 20.02
C ALA A 7 -0.30 6.51 19.10
N ALA A 8 -1.19 6.40 18.12
CA ALA A 8 -1.14 5.36 17.11
C ALA A 8 0.18 5.44 16.31
N LEU A 9 0.56 6.63 15.81
CA LEU A 9 1.83 6.82 15.08
C LEU A 9 3.05 6.35 15.89
N VAL A 10 3.13 6.72 17.17
CA VAL A 10 4.25 6.34 18.04
C VAL A 10 4.26 4.83 18.29
N ALA A 11 3.09 4.22 18.52
CA ALA A 11 2.97 2.78 18.67
C ALA A 11 3.43 2.03 17.41
N PHE A 12 3.11 2.53 16.21
CA PHE A 12 3.63 1.96 14.97
C PHE A 12 5.15 2.10 14.89
N LEU A 13 5.71 3.29 15.05
CA LEU A 13 7.17 3.49 15.03
C LEU A 13 7.94 2.55 15.97
N LEU A 14 7.43 2.33 17.18
CA LEU A 14 8.04 1.39 18.13
C LEU A 14 7.90 -0.07 17.67
N PHE A 15 6.78 -0.41 17.04
CA PHE A 15 6.56 -1.74 16.46
C PHE A 15 7.48 -1.98 15.24
N ASP A 16 7.68 -0.98 14.38
CA ASP A 16 8.61 -1.04 13.25
C ASP A 16 10.03 -1.37 13.74
N LEU A 17 10.48 -0.70 14.81
CA LEU A 17 11.80 -0.93 15.43
C LEU A 17 11.92 -2.33 16.02
N LEU A 18 10.86 -2.85 16.64
CA LEU A 18 10.82 -4.21 17.17
C LEU A 18 10.96 -5.24 16.05
N VAL A 19 10.19 -5.09 14.97
CA VAL A 19 10.23 -6.00 13.82
C VAL A 19 11.58 -5.96 13.12
N LEU A 20 12.17 -4.77 12.98
CA LEU A 20 13.53 -4.62 12.44
C LEU A 20 14.58 -5.28 13.35
N GLY A 21 14.47 -5.16 14.66
CA GLY A 21 15.36 -5.84 15.62
C GLY A 21 15.27 -7.36 15.55
N ILE A 22 14.06 -7.91 15.33
CA ILE A 22 13.84 -9.35 15.15
C ILE A 22 14.38 -9.82 13.78
N ALA A 23 14.18 -9.03 12.72
CA ALA A 23 14.81 -9.28 11.41
C ALA A 23 16.34 -9.28 11.48
N ALA A 24 16.95 -8.36 12.24
CA ALA A 24 18.39 -8.36 12.46
C ALA A 24 18.84 -9.61 13.25
N SER A 25 18.04 -10.03 14.24
CA SER A 25 18.30 -11.25 15.01
C SER A 25 18.17 -12.53 14.18
N LEU A 26 17.32 -12.54 13.14
CA LEU A 26 17.24 -13.62 12.14
C LEU A 26 18.51 -13.78 11.32
N LEU A 27 19.21 -12.68 11.05
CA LEU A 27 20.45 -12.68 10.28
C LEU A 27 21.67 -13.10 11.10
N LEU A 28 21.58 -13.07 12.44
CA LEU A 28 22.74 -13.16 13.34
C LEU A 28 22.63 -14.25 14.44
N GLY A 29 21.47 -14.89 14.65
CA GLY A 29 21.20 -15.72 15.83
C GLY A 29 21.12 -17.23 15.60
N PRO A 30 21.45 -18.07 16.61
CA PRO A 30 21.43 -19.54 16.51
C PRO A 30 20.03 -20.18 16.51
N ASN A 31 18.96 -19.41 16.77
CA ASN A 31 17.57 -19.90 16.89
C ASN A 31 16.69 -19.45 15.72
N PHE A 32 17.18 -19.59 14.49
CA PHE A 32 16.56 -19.09 13.27
C PHE A 32 15.05 -19.42 13.14
N ASN A 33 14.65 -20.68 13.34
CA ASN A 33 13.27 -21.12 13.13
C ASN A 33 12.26 -20.50 14.11
N ALA A 34 12.63 -20.39 15.40
CA ALA A 34 11.76 -19.80 16.41
C ALA A 34 11.60 -18.28 16.17
N VAL A 35 12.72 -17.59 15.89
CA VAL A 35 12.72 -16.16 15.59
C VAL A 35 11.93 -15.88 14.30
N LEU A 36 11.97 -16.79 13.32
CA LEU A 36 11.25 -16.65 12.06
C LEU A 36 9.73 -16.73 12.26
N GLY A 37 9.28 -17.65 13.11
CA GLY A 37 7.87 -17.75 13.49
C GLY A 37 7.34 -16.46 14.13
N TYR A 38 8.06 -15.92 15.11
CA TYR A 38 7.69 -14.65 15.76
C TYR A 38 7.70 -13.48 14.78
N TYR A 39 8.69 -13.43 13.89
CA TYR A 39 8.76 -12.43 12.82
C TYR A 39 7.52 -12.44 11.93
N PHE A 40 7.11 -13.62 11.43
CA PHE A 40 5.92 -13.74 10.61
C PHE A 40 4.65 -13.30 11.34
N ILE A 41 4.49 -13.71 12.61
CA ILE A 41 3.32 -13.33 13.41
C ILE A 41 3.26 -11.81 13.60
N LEU A 42 4.38 -11.17 13.94
CA LEU A 42 4.44 -9.72 14.15
C LEU A 42 4.20 -8.94 12.85
N CYS A 43 4.85 -9.33 11.75
CA CYS A 43 4.61 -8.74 10.44
C CYS A 43 3.15 -8.91 10.00
N PHE A 44 2.51 -10.04 10.30
CA PHE A 44 1.12 -10.30 9.94
C PHE A 44 0.13 -9.47 10.78
N ILE A 45 0.33 -9.39 12.10
CA ILE A 45 -0.49 -8.52 12.97
C ILE A 45 -0.36 -7.07 12.53
N TRP A 46 0.86 -6.63 12.23
CA TRP A 46 1.13 -5.28 11.76
C TRP A 46 0.54 -5.00 10.38
N LEU A 47 0.60 -5.96 9.47
CA LEU A 47 -0.06 -5.88 8.17
C LEU A 47 -1.57 -5.67 8.32
N ILE A 48 -2.22 -6.40 9.23
CA ILE A 48 -3.66 -6.23 9.50
C ILE A 48 -3.94 -4.83 10.08
N ALA A 49 -3.13 -4.39 11.05
CA ALA A 49 -3.30 -3.10 11.68
C ALA A 49 -3.08 -1.94 10.69
N GLU A 50 -2.00 -1.96 9.90
CA GLU A 50 -1.74 -0.98 8.84
C GLU A 50 -2.82 -1.05 7.77
N GLY A 51 -3.20 -2.24 7.30
CA GLY A 51 -4.27 -2.40 6.31
C GLY A 51 -5.58 -1.76 6.76
N PHE A 52 -5.95 -1.97 8.02
CA PHE A 52 -7.13 -1.33 8.61
C PHE A 52 -7.02 0.19 8.67
N LEU A 53 -5.86 0.74 9.04
CA LEU A 53 -5.66 2.18 9.12
C LEU A 53 -5.54 2.85 7.76
N PHE A 54 -4.87 2.20 6.80
CA PHE A 54 -4.78 2.62 5.41
C PHE A 54 -6.17 2.70 4.80
N ALA A 55 -7.00 1.67 5.01
CA ALA A 55 -8.37 1.63 4.49
C ALA A 55 -9.28 2.66 5.18
N ARG A 56 -9.29 2.69 6.51
CA ARG A 56 -10.25 3.49 7.29
C ARG A 56 -9.94 4.98 7.29
N PHE A 57 -8.67 5.33 7.47
CA PHE A 57 -8.28 6.73 7.61
C PHE A 57 -7.76 7.32 6.32
N GLY A 58 -7.52 6.51 5.28
CA GLY A 58 -6.62 6.93 4.20
C GLY A 58 -5.36 7.54 4.81
N GLY A 59 -4.91 6.98 5.96
CA GLY A 59 -4.09 7.68 6.95
C GLY A 59 -2.91 8.36 6.29
N PRO A 60 -2.40 9.51 6.83
CA PRO A 60 -1.62 10.50 6.10
C PRO A 60 -0.72 9.81 5.07
N ILE A 61 -1.17 9.90 3.81
CA ILE A 61 -0.92 9.01 2.66
C ILE A 61 0.56 8.93 2.26
N LYS A 62 1.41 9.61 3.04
CA LYS A 62 2.87 9.64 3.01
C LYS A 62 3.54 8.38 3.56
N ARG A 63 2.85 7.49 4.29
CA ARG A 63 3.50 6.35 5.00
C ARG A 63 3.75 5.11 4.15
N GLY A 64 3.02 4.93 3.04
CA GLY A 64 3.24 3.77 2.17
C GLY A 64 4.52 3.93 1.35
N VAL A 65 5.29 2.86 1.23
CA VAL A 65 6.49 2.82 0.38
C VAL A 65 6.03 2.85 -1.08
N MET A 66 6.53 3.82 -1.84
CA MET A 66 6.30 3.87 -3.29
C MET A 66 7.13 2.78 -3.95
N VAL A 67 6.46 1.92 -4.70
CA VAL A 67 7.13 0.83 -5.41
C VAL A 67 7.24 1.14 -6.89
N TRP A 68 6.15 1.65 -7.45
CA TRP A 68 6.06 1.92 -8.87
C TRP A 68 5.37 3.25 -9.11
N ARG A 69 5.71 3.89 -10.23
CA ARG A 69 5.06 5.11 -10.67
C ARG A 69 4.83 5.07 -12.17
N GLU A 70 3.72 5.62 -12.60
CA GLU A 70 3.45 5.82 -14.03
C GLU A 70 2.66 7.10 -14.27
N ASP A 71 2.75 7.61 -15.49
CA ASP A 71 1.96 8.77 -15.90
C ASP A 71 0.52 8.35 -16.16
N LEU A 72 -0.43 9.24 -15.84
CA LEU A 72 -1.83 8.98 -16.18
C LEU A 72 -2.05 9.06 -17.70
N PRO A 73 -2.94 8.20 -18.25
CA PRO A 73 -3.46 8.38 -19.60
C PRO A 73 -4.01 9.80 -19.79
N ARG A 74 -3.73 10.43 -20.94
CA ARG A 74 -4.12 11.84 -21.20
C ARG A 74 -5.60 12.09 -20.95
N ASP A 75 -6.44 11.15 -21.35
CA ASP A 75 -7.91 11.25 -21.28
C ASP A 75 -8.42 11.26 -19.83
N SER A 76 -7.65 10.68 -18.90
CA SER A 76 -7.99 10.65 -17.47
C SER A 76 -7.51 11.89 -16.71
N VAL A 77 -6.61 12.69 -17.28
CA VAL A 77 -6.05 13.88 -16.59
C VAL A 77 -7.12 14.93 -16.34
N SER A 78 -8.00 15.19 -17.31
CA SER A 78 -9.10 16.13 -17.18
C SER A 78 -10.08 15.70 -16.10
N PHE A 79 -10.45 14.41 -16.08
CA PHE A 79 -11.29 13.80 -15.05
C PHE A 79 -10.73 14.04 -13.64
N PHE A 80 -9.48 13.66 -13.39
CA PHE A 80 -8.88 13.82 -12.07
C PHE A 80 -8.67 15.28 -11.66
N ARG A 81 -8.41 16.18 -12.62
CA ARG A 81 -8.39 17.63 -12.34
C ARG A 81 -9.76 18.16 -11.95
N ALA A 82 -10.82 17.69 -12.59
CA ALA A 82 -12.19 18.04 -12.22
C ALA A 82 -12.57 17.53 -10.81
N LEU A 83 -11.97 16.42 -10.34
CA LEU A 83 -12.14 15.91 -8.97
C LEU A 83 -11.44 16.76 -7.89
N SER A 84 -10.50 17.64 -8.26
CA SER A 84 -9.76 18.46 -7.28
C SER A 84 -10.58 19.60 -6.67
N SER A 85 -11.77 19.91 -7.20
CA SER A 85 -12.67 20.92 -6.67
C SER A 85 -13.49 20.38 -5.48
N ASP A 86 -12.90 20.37 -4.29
CA ASP A 86 -13.54 20.25 -2.96
C ASP A 86 -14.47 19.06 -2.65
N VAL A 87 -14.69 18.13 -3.57
CA VAL A 87 -15.57 16.98 -3.30
C VAL A 87 -14.81 15.88 -2.59
N LYS A 88 -15.06 15.71 -1.29
CA LYS A 88 -14.72 14.47 -0.56
C LYS A 88 -15.73 13.39 -0.94
N ARG A 89 -15.27 12.36 -1.65
CA ARG A 89 -16.03 11.14 -1.94
C ARG A 89 -15.29 9.94 -1.36
N ASP A 90 -16.03 9.05 -0.74
CA ASP A 90 -15.56 7.73 -0.33
C ASP A 90 -16.63 6.72 -0.74
N ASN A 91 -16.31 5.89 -1.73
CA ASN A 91 -17.20 4.80 -2.17
C ASN A 91 -16.60 3.42 -1.85
N GLY A 92 -15.68 3.35 -0.89
CA GLY A 92 -14.99 2.12 -0.47
C GLY A 92 -13.85 1.67 -1.40
N PHE A 93 -13.89 2.04 -2.69
CA PHE A 93 -12.85 1.72 -3.68
C PHE A 93 -12.05 2.95 -4.14
N MET A 94 -12.62 4.15 -4.04
CA MET A 94 -11.95 5.40 -4.35
C MET A 94 -12.28 6.42 -3.27
N ARG A 95 -11.22 7.08 -2.79
CA ARG A 95 -11.31 8.13 -1.80
C ARG A 95 -10.61 9.39 -2.29
N THR A 96 -11.30 10.53 -2.19
CA THR A 96 -10.73 11.84 -2.51
C THR A 96 -10.62 12.72 -1.27
N ASP A 97 -9.50 13.41 -1.13
CA ASP A 97 -9.25 14.38 -0.04
C ASP A 97 -8.93 15.79 -0.58
N GLY A 98 -9.58 16.17 -1.68
CA GLY A 98 -9.41 17.46 -2.40
C GLY A 98 -8.05 17.66 -3.07
N LYS A 99 -6.97 17.14 -2.48
CA LYS A 99 -5.57 17.27 -2.95
C LYS A 99 -5.03 15.95 -3.51
N ALA A 100 -5.68 14.85 -3.21
CA ALA A 100 -5.25 13.53 -3.64
C ALA A 100 -6.45 12.61 -3.89
N VAL A 101 -6.22 11.64 -4.76
CA VAL A 101 -7.10 10.48 -4.97
C VAL A 101 -6.36 9.22 -4.54
N ILE A 102 -7.05 8.39 -3.79
CA ILE A 102 -6.63 7.04 -3.43
C ILE A 102 -7.59 6.08 -4.11
N ILE A 103 -7.05 5.08 -4.80
CA ILE A 103 -7.82 3.99 -5.38
C ILE A 103 -7.39 2.70 -4.67
N LEU A 104 -8.36 2.06 -4.03
CA LEU A 104 -8.33 0.75 -3.41
C LEU A 104 -9.03 -0.22 -4.36
N THR A 105 -8.28 -1.11 -4.99
CA THR A 105 -8.82 -2.15 -5.89
C THR A 105 -9.28 -3.39 -5.17
N ARG A 106 -8.76 -3.63 -3.97
CA ARG A 106 -9.04 -4.83 -3.17
C ARG A 106 -9.39 -4.48 -1.74
N PRO A 107 -10.17 -5.34 -1.07
CA PRO A 107 -10.45 -5.19 0.35
C PRO A 107 -9.15 -5.22 1.18
N PRO A 108 -9.16 -4.63 2.38
CA PRO A 108 -7.94 -4.45 3.15
C PRO A 108 -7.28 -5.77 3.61
N PHE A 109 -8.07 -6.84 3.64
CA PHE A 109 -7.65 -8.17 4.09
C PHE A 109 -7.29 -9.10 2.93
N TRP A 110 -7.33 -8.59 1.69
CA TRP A 110 -6.98 -9.39 0.52
C TRP A 110 -5.49 -9.72 0.55
N ARG A 111 -5.20 -11.01 0.68
CA ARG A 111 -3.83 -11.52 0.87
C ARG A 111 -3.01 -11.29 -0.41
N THR A 112 -1.72 -11.00 -0.21
CA THR A 112 -0.62 -10.98 -1.20
C THR A 112 -0.68 -9.94 -2.34
N SER A 113 -1.68 -9.05 -2.41
CA SER A 113 -1.75 -8.08 -3.52
C SER A 113 -0.76 -6.93 -3.35
N TRP A 114 0.13 -6.84 -4.31
CA TRP A 114 1.06 -5.75 -4.51
C TRP A 114 0.72 -5.06 -5.84
N PRO A 115 0.63 -3.72 -5.92
CA PRO A 115 0.50 -2.69 -4.89
C PRO A 115 -0.90 -2.65 -4.24
N TYR A 116 -1.00 -2.01 -3.06
CA TYR A 116 -2.23 -2.02 -2.25
C TYR A 116 -3.12 -0.79 -2.48
N VAL A 117 -2.50 0.35 -2.82
CA VAL A 117 -3.21 1.57 -3.21
C VAL A 117 -2.55 2.20 -4.42
N ALA A 118 -3.39 2.72 -5.32
CA ALA A 118 -2.98 3.72 -6.30
C ALA A 118 -3.21 5.12 -5.72
N TYR A 119 -2.15 5.90 -5.60
CA TYR A 119 -2.18 7.26 -5.12
C TYR A 119 -1.96 8.23 -6.26
N ILE A 120 -2.79 9.27 -6.35
CA ILE A 120 -2.68 10.33 -7.34
C ILE A 120 -2.64 11.67 -6.61
N ASP A 121 -1.55 12.38 -6.75
CA ASP A 121 -1.39 13.74 -6.23
C ASP A 121 -1.98 14.75 -7.23
N LEU A 122 -3.13 15.34 -6.89
CA LEU A 122 -3.87 16.25 -7.76
C LEU A 122 -3.20 17.63 -7.86
N LEU A 123 -2.30 17.97 -6.93
CA LEU A 123 -1.60 19.25 -6.91
C LEU A 123 -0.41 19.28 -7.88
N ARG A 124 0.02 18.12 -8.40
CA ARG A 124 1.14 18.04 -9.33
C ARG A 124 0.74 18.52 -10.72
N ARG A 125 1.60 19.32 -11.34
CA ARG A 125 1.45 19.77 -12.73
C ARG A 125 1.28 18.60 -13.72
N ARG A 126 2.05 17.52 -13.50
CA ARG A 126 1.95 16.24 -14.22
C ARG A 126 1.38 15.20 -13.27
N LEU A 127 0.12 14.83 -13.49
CA LEU A 127 -0.54 13.81 -12.68
C LEU A 127 0.09 12.43 -12.95
N ARG A 128 0.35 11.69 -11.88
CA ARG A 128 0.96 10.37 -11.89
C ARG A 128 0.25 9.44 -10.92
N ILE A 129 0.17 8.16 -11.27
CA ILE A 129 -0.27 7.10 -10.38
C ILE A 129 0.97 6.58 -9.67
N GLU A 130 0.99 6.71 -8.35
CA GLU A 130 1.98 6.13 -7.47
C GLU A 130 1.40 4.90 -6.80
N TYR A 131 1.99 3.75 -7.10
CA TYR A 131 1.61 2.48 -6.53
C TYR A 131 2.35 2.29 -5.22
N ARG A 132 1.59 2.27 -4.12
CA ARG A 132 2.14 2.24 -2.77
C ARG A 132 1.71 0.98 -2.02
N VAL A 133 2.54 0.58 -1.08
CA VAL A 133 2.33 -0.58 -0.24
C VAL A 133 2.69 -0.25 1.22
N PRO A 134 1.98 -0.82 2.21
CA PRO A 134 2.43 -0.84 3.60
C PRO A 134 3.83 -1.42 3.74
N LEU A 135 4.68 -0.80 4.57
CA LEU A 135 6.00 -1.34 4.91
C LEU A 135 5.96 -2.78 5.49
N PRO A 136 4.94 -3.18 6.28
CA PRO A 136 4.83 -4.55 6.78
C PRO A 136 4.71 -5.59 5.68
N SER A 137 4.02 -5.26 4.60
CA SER A 137 3.88 -6.13 3.43
C SER A 137 5.21 -6.38 2.73
N LEU A 138 6.15 -5.44 2.84
CA LEU A 138 7.52 -5.60 2.36
C LEU A 138 8.33 -6.49 3.30
N LEU A 139 8.26 -6.21 4.59
CA LEU A 139 9.03 -6.91 5.61
C LEU A 139 8.61 -8.38 5.70
N ILE A 140 7.32 -8.72 5.61
CA ILE A 140 6.87 -10.12 5.62
C ILE A 140 7.49 -10.97 4.49
N LEU A 141 7.96 -10.34 3.41
CA LEU A 141 8.62 -11.02 2.29
C LEU A 141 10.12 -11.24 2.54
N LEU A 142 10.73 -10.53 3.49
CA LEU A 142 12.18 -10.55 3.75
C LEU A 142 12.77 -11.96 3.87
N PRO A 143 12.15 -12.92 4.59
CA PRO A 143 12.71 -14.26 4.72
C PRO A 143 12.75 -15.04 3.40
N PHE A 144 11.86 -14.75 2.46
CA PHE A 144 11.86 -15.41 1.15
C PHE A 144 13.03 -14.97 0.28
N PHE A 145 13.59 -13.79 0.50
CA PHE A 145 14.81 -13.32 -0.19
C PHE A 145 16.07 -14.07 0.26
N MET A 146 16.03 -14.80 1.37
CA MET A 146 17.17 -15.59 1.86
C MET A 146 17.41 -16.89 1.09
N ASN A 147 16.47 -17.31 0.23
CA ASN A 147 16.58 -18.52 -0.58
C ASN A 147 16.28 -18.22 -2.06
N PRO A 148 17.13 -18.61 -3.03
CA PRO A 148 16.89 -18.39 -4.45
C PRO A 148 15.53 -18.87 -4.97
N LEU A 149 15.04 -20.02 -4.50
CA LEU A 149 13.71 -20.53 -4.87
C LEU A 149 12.59 -19.66 -4.29
N GLY A 150 12.74 -19.25 -3.03
CA GLY A 150 11.81 -18.33 -2.36
C GLY A 150 11.76 -16.97 -3.06
N PHE A 151 12.93 -16.46 -3.48
CA PHE A 151 13.05 -15.23 -4.24
C PHE A 151 12.31 -15.30 -5.58
N MET A 152 12.56 -16.35 -6.37
CA MET A 152 11.88 -16.50 -7.67
C MET A 152 10.37 -16.61 -7.52
N PHE A 153 9.90 -17.36 -6.52
CA PHE A 153 8.48 -17.47 -6.22
C PHE A 153 7.85 -16.11 -5.86
N VAL A 154 8.48 -15.37 -4.95
CA VAL A 154 8.01 -14.04 -4.55
C VAL A 154 8.04 -13.07 -5.72
N ALA A 155 9.14 -13.02 -6.48
CA ALA A 155 9.25 -12.17 -7.66
C ALA A 155 8.14 -12.46 -8.68
N GLY A 156 7.86 -13.74 -8.97
CA GLY A 156 6.79 -14.15 -9.86
C GLY A 156 5.41 -13.70 -9.37
N MET A 157 5.11 -13.93 -8.09
CA MET A 157 3.85 -13.47 -7.47
C MET A 157 3.73 -11.94 -7.50
N LEU A 158 4.82 -11.20 -7.24
CA LEU A 158 4.83 -9.74 -7.26
C LEU A 158 4.53 -9.21 -8.66
N ILE A 159 5.13 -9.78 -9.69
CA ILE A 159 4.89 -9.41 -11.08
C ILE A 159 3.44 -9.69 -11.47
N ALA A 160 2.94 -10.89 -11.20
CA ALA A 160 1.56 -11.27 -11.51
C ALA A 160 0.55 -10.34 -10.83
N ASN A 161 0.73 -10.07 -9.53
CA ASN A 161 -0.13 -9.15 -8.80
C ASN A 161 -0.05 -7.73 -9.37
N HIS A 162 1.14 -7.23 -9.71
CA HIS A 162 1.30 -5.91 -10.30
C HIS A 162 0.47 -5.74 -11.58
N PHE A 163 0.49 -6.74 -12.47
CA PHE A 163 -0.32 -6.68 -13.70
C PHE A 163 -1.83 -6.74 -13.43
N VAL A 164 -2.26 -7.59 -12.51
CA VAL A 164 -3.69 -7.67 -12.12
C VAL A 164 -4.16 -6.35 -11.53
N GLU A 165 -3.37 -5.75 -10.64
CA GLU A 165 -3.66 -4.46 -10.01
C GLU A 165 -3.75 -3.32 -11.02
N LYS A 166 -2.75 -3.22 -11.90
CA LYS A 166 -2.76 -2.23 -12.98
C LYS A 166 -4.01 -2.33 -13.84
N LYS A 167 -4.37 -3.55 -14.24
CA LYS A 167 -5.57 -3.78 -15.05
C LYS A 167 -6.84 -3.42 -14.30
N ALA A 168 -6.94 -3.78 -13.01
CA ALA A 168 -8.08 -3.43 -12.18
C ALA A 168 -8.23 -1.91 -12.02
N ILE A 169 -7.14 -1.19 -11.76
CA ILE A 169 -7.14 0.28 -11.63
C ILE A 169 -7.52 0.93 -12.95
N ALA A 170 -6.91 0.52 -14.07
CA ALA A 170 -7.24 1.06 -15.37
C ALA A 170 -8.73 0.86 -15.73
N ASN A 171 -9.26 -0.33 -15.48
CA ASN A 171 -10.68 -0.63 -15.68
C ASN A 171 -11.58 0.21 -14.77
N PHE A 172 -11.21 0.37 -13.50
CA PHE A 172 -11.93 1.18 -12.54
C PHE A 172 -11.99 2.66 -12.96
N ILE A 173 -10.86 3.22 -13.42
CA ILE A 173 -10.79 4.60 -13.92
C ILE A 173 -11.67 4.73 -15.18
N ALA A 174 -11.57 3.79 -16.13
CA ALA A 174 -12.38 3.80 -17.35
C ALA A 174 -13.88 3.65 -17.09
N ALA A 175 -14.28 2.89 -16.07
CA ALA A 175 -15.68 2.82 -15.63
C ALA A 175 -16.13 4.14 -14.98
N SER A 176 -15.33 4.66 -14.05
CA SER A 176 -15.62 5.93 -13.35
C SER A 176 -15.73 7.12 -14.31
N MET A 177 -14.96 7.13 -15.40
CA MET A 177 -15.06 8.14 -16.45
C MET A 177 -16.30 7.97 -17.32
N ARG A 178 -16.88 6.77 -17.44
CA ARG A 178 -18.13 6.55 -18.21
C ARG A 178 -19.37 6.95 -17.41
N ASP A 179 -19.37 6.73 -16.10
CA ASP A 179 -20.55 6.97 -15.26
C ASP A 179 -20.76 8.44 -14.87
N ASN A 180 -19.78 9.33 -15.13
CA ASN A 180 -19.83 10.75 -14.78
C ASN A 180 -19.98 11.69 -16.02
N TRP A 181 -20.29 11.13 -17.20
CA TRP A 181 -20.56 11.84 -18.45
C TRP A 181 -21.83 11.30 -19.11
#